data_AF-J7VDB1-F1
#
_entry.id   AF-J7VDB1-F1
#
_cell.length_a   1.000
_cell.length_b   1.000
_cell.length_c   1.000
_cell.angle_alpha   90.00
_cell.angle_beta   90.00
_cell.angle_gamma   90.00
#
_symmetry.space_group_name_H-M   'P 1'
#
loop_
_entity.id
_entity.type
_entity.pdbx_description
1 polymer ?
#
loop_
_entity_poly.entity_id
_entity_poly.type
_entity_poly.pdbx_seq_one_letter_code
_entity_poly.pdbx_strand_id
1 'polypeptide(L)'
;MNALLDLGYKPENLEIEPRWKLGRSTKSGKADILVCDHSKNAYLIIECKTYGDEFEKEWNNMCSNGGQLFSYAWQEQKTKFICLYASDFDKKTNSSK
;
A
#
# COMPACT_ATOMS: atom_id res chain seq x y z
N MET A 1 -16.76 8.50 -3.69
CA MET A 1 -16.21 7.32 -4.39
C MET A 1 -15.27 6.65 -3.40
N ASN A 2 -15.64 5.48 -2.90
CA ASN A 2 -14.83 4.66 -2.00
C ASN A 2 -14.02 3.70 -2.89
N ALA A 3 -12.80 4.09 -3.28
CA ALA A 3 -12.06 3.46 -4.39
C ALA A 3 -12.04 1.91 -4.35
N LEU A 4 -11.73 1.27 -3.22
CA LEU A 4 -11.70 -0.21 -3.14
C LEU A 4 -13.09 -0.85 -3.09
N LEU A 5 -14.03 -0.27 -2.36
CA LEU A 5 -15.39 -0.82 -2.24
C LEU A 5 -16.15 -0.68 -3.57
N ASP A 6 -15.96 0.44 -4.26
CA ASP A 6 -16.56 0.72 -5.56
C ASP A 6 -15.96 -0.19 -6.66
N LEU A 7 -14.71 -0.65 -6.49
CA LEU A 7 -14.08 -1.67 -7.33
C LEU A 7 -14.56 -3.10 -7.02
N GLY A 8 -15.41 -3.29 -6.01
CA GLY A 8 -15.99 -4.59 -5.65
C GLY A 8 -15.23 -5.38 -4.58
N TYR A 9 -14.20 -4.79 -3.96
CA TYR A 9 -13.57 -5.43 -2.81
C TYR A 9 -14.52 -5.41 -1.61
N LYS A 10 -14.79 -6.60 -1.04
CA LYS A 10 -15.66 -6.72 0.13
C LYS A 10 -14.97 -6.18 1.39
N PRO A 11 -15.67 -5.44 2.27
CA PRO A 11 -15.11 -4.96 3.53
C PRO A 11 -14.47 -6.06 4.39
N GLU A 12 -15.07 -7.25 4.43
CA GLU A 12 -14.57 -8.40 5.18
C GLU A 12 -13.21 -8.93 4.70
N ASN A 13 -12.76 -8.52 3.51
CA ASN A 13 -11.48 -8.87 2.92
C ASN A 13 -10.46 -7.72 3.01
N LEU A 14 -10.80 -6.62 3.68
CA LEU A 14 -9.90 -5.49 3.89
C LEU A 14 -9.47 -5.46 5.36
N GLU A 15 -8.16 -5.42 5.58
CA GLU A 15 -7.56 -5.13 6.89
C GLU A 15 -6.87 -3.77 6.81
N ILE A 16 -7.18 -2.91 7.78
CA ILE A 16 -6.62 -1.57 7.89
C ILE A 16 -5.49 -1.61 8.90
N GLU A 17 -4.33 -1.08 8.52
CA GLU A 17 -3.15 -1.01 9.37
C GLU A 17 -2.59 -2.37 9.89
N PRO A 18 -2.48 -3.41 9.03
CA PRO A 18 -1.90 -4.71 9.41
C PRO A 18 -0.46 -4.54 9.91
N ARG A 19 -0.05 -5.38 10.85
CA ARG A 19 1.28 -5.32 11.47
C ARG A 19 2.03 -6.64 11.36
N TRP A 20 3.31 -6.54 11.03
CA TRP A 20 4.24 -7.67 10.98
C TRP A 20 5.45 -7.47 11.89
N LYS A 21 6.06 -8.58 12.30
CA LYS A 21 7.31 -8.56 13.06
C LYS A 21 8.50 -8.51 12.09
N LEU A 22 9.25 -7.41 12.05
CA LEU A 22 10.47 -7.31 11.26
C LEU A 22 11.66 -7.94 12.03
N GLY A 23 11.89 -9.24 11.84
CA GLY A 23 13.06 -9.96 12.36
C GLY A 23 13.15 -10.04 13.91
N ARG A 24 14.38 -10.19 14.44
CA ARG A 24 14.68 -10.17 15.90
C ARG A 24 14.57 -8.78 16.53
N SER A 25 14.33 -7.74 15.73
CA SER A 25 14.24 -6.36 16.21
C SER A 25 12.82 -6.07 16.73
N THR A 26 12.71 -5.14 17.68
CA THR A 26 11.42 -4.69 18.25
C THR A 26 10.60 -3.83 17.29
N LYS A 27 11.10 -3.54 16.07
CA LYS A 27 10.39 -2.72 15.09
C LYS A 27 9.33 -3.55 14.38
N SER A 28 8.07 -3.19 14.56
CA SER A 28 6.97 -3.73 13.76
C SER A 28 6.89 -2.99 12.44
N GLY A 29 6.80 -3.74 11.35
CA GLY A 29 6.37 -3.20 10.07
C GLY A 29 4.86 -3.03 10.06
N LYS A 30 4.37 -2.03 9.35
CA LYS A 30 2.95 -1.76 9.16
C LYS A 30 2.74 -1.28 7.73
N ALA A 31 1.69 -1.77 7.09
CA ALA A 31 1.18 -1.23 5.83
C ALA A 31 -0.14 -0.50 6.09
N ASP A 32 -0.62 0.29 5.14
CA ASP A 32 -1.89 1.00 5.31
C ASP A 32 -3.10 0.07 5.10
N ILE A 33 -3.09 -0.75 4.05
CA ILE A 33 -4.19 -1.67 3.73
C ILE A 33 -3.66 -3.02 3.28
N LEU A 34 -4.23 -4.09 3.81
CA LEU A 34 -4.10 -5.44 3.28
C LEU A 34 -5.44 -5.89 2.69
N VAL A 35 -5.40 -6.36 1.45
CA VAL A 35 -6.52 -7.03 0.79
C VAL A 35 -6.25 -8.53 0.81
N CYS A 36 -7.22 -9.28 1.31
CA CYS A 36 -7.19 -10.74 1.37
C CYS A 36 -8.04 -11.37 0.25
N ASP A 37 -7.63 -12.55 -0.19
CA ASP A 37 -8.44 -13.38 -1.07
C ASP A 37 -9.64 -14.01 -0.32
N HIS A 38 -10.47 -14.77 -1.04
CA HIS A 38 -11.62 -15.47 -0.45
C HIS A 38 -11.25 -16.51 0.61
N SER A 39 -9.99 -16.93 0.65
CA SER A 39 -9.42 -17.90 1.59
C SER A 39 -8.65 -17.21 2.73
N LYS A 40 -8.78 -15.89 2.89
CA LYS A 40 -8.10 -15.05 3.89
C LYS A 40 -6.57 -15.04 3.79
N ASN A 41 -6.02 -15.34 2.62
CA ASN A 41 -4.60 -15.15 2.37
C ASN A 41 -4.34 -13.73 1.89
N ALA A 42 -3.17 -13.18 2.24
CA ALA A 42 -2.71 -11.92 1.70
C ALA A 42 -2.68 -11.96 0.16
N TYR A 43 -3.39 -11.03 -0.47
CA TYR A 43 -3.50 -10.93 -1.93
C TYR A 43 -2.81 -9.67 -2.45
N LEU A 44 -3.15 -8.51 -1.89
CA LEU A 44 -2.58 -7.21 -2.26
C LEU A 44 -2.26 -6.41 -1.00
N ILE A 45 -1.03 -5.89 -0.92
CA ILE A 45 -0.61 -4.94 0.13
C ILE A 45 -0.53 -3.55 -0.48
N ILE A 46 -1.16 -2.57 0.14
CA ILE A 46 -1.19 -1.17 -0.31
C ILE A 46 -0.52 -0.29 0.74
N GLU A 47 0.41 0.55 0.27
CA GLU A 47 1.01 1.63 1.04
C GLU A 47 0.67 2.96 0.35
N CYS A 48 0.10 3.89 1.11
CA CYS A 48 -0.23 5.22 0.66
C CYS A 48 0.94 6.17 0.90
N LYS A 49 1.17 7.09 -0.05
CA LYS A 49 2.10 8.22 0.10
C LYS A 49 1.44 9.51 -0.34
N THR A 50 1.96 10.61 0.18
CA THR A 50 1.67 11.93 -0.37
C THR A 50 2.22 11.98 -1.80
N TYR A 51 1.41 12.47 -2.73
CA TYR A 51 1.83 12.67 -4.12
C TYR A 51 3.04 13.63 -4.19
N GLY A 52 3.96 13.38 -5.13
CA GLY A 52 5.19 14.15 -5.29
C GLY A 52 6.38 13.48 -4.59
N ASP A 53 7.16 14.26 -3.84
CA ASP A 53 8.48 13.86 -3.36
C ASP A 53 8.47 12.59 -2.48
N GLU A 54 7.46 12.39 -1.64
CA GLU A 54 7.37 11.19 -0.78
C GLU A 54 7.15 9.92 -1.60
N PHE A 55 6.25 9.98 -2.59
CA PHE A 55 6.01 8.87 -3.50
C PHE A 55 7.27 8.55 -4.32
N GLU A 56 7.87 9.56 -4.96
CA GLU A 56 9.06 9.37 -5.80
C GLU A 56 10.24 8.82 -4.99
N LYS A 57 10.43 9.30 -3.77
CA LYS A 57 11.47 8.77 -2.87
C LYS A 57 11.25 7.29 -2.58
N GLU A 58 10.04 6.90 -2.18
CA GLU A 58 9.76 5.49 -1.84
C GLU A 58 9.74 4.58 -3.08
N TRP A 59 9.27 5.08 -4.22
CA TRP A 59 9.37 4.38 -5.50
C TRP A 59 10.82 4.08 -5.86
N ASN A 60 11.70 5.09 -5.79
CA ASN A 60 13.12 4.93 -6.05
C ASN A 60 13.79 3.96 -5.04
N ASN A 61 13.40 4.02 -3.76
CA ASN A 61 13.86 3.04 -2.76
C ASN A 61 13.45 1.62 -3.16
N MET A 62 12.18 1.40 -3.51
CA MET A 62 11.68 0.10 -3.95
C MET A 62 12.44 -0.45 -5.16
N CYS A 63 12.74 0.39 -6.16
CA CYS A 63 13.54 -0.01 -7.31
C CYS A 63 15.00 -0.33 -6.96
N SER A 64 15.58 0.37 -5.98
CA SER A 64 17.01 0.26 -5.65
C SER A 64 17.33 -0.91 -4.70
N ASN A 65 16.50 -1.13 -3.68
CA ASN A 65 16.77 -2.09 -2.62
C ASN A 65 15.55 -2.91 -2.16
N GLY A 66 14.44 -2.83 -2.91
CA GLY A 66 13.18 -3.51 -2.58
C GLY A 66 12.31 -2.75 -1.58
N GLY A 67 12.85 -1.86 -0.74
CA GLY A 67 12.05 -1.08 0.21
C GLY A 67 11.18 -1.93 1.17
N GLN A 68 10.25 -1.27 1.86
CA GLN A 68 9.44 -1.90 2.91
C GLN A 68 8.37 -2.86 2.37
N LEU A 69 7.69 -2.49 1.26
CA LEU A 69 6.62 -3.31 0.67
C LEU A 69 7.09 -4.72 0.28
N PHE A 70 8.29 -4.85 -0.29
CA PHE A 70 8.84 -6.17 -0.64
C PHE A 70 9.18 -7.00 0.60
N SER A 71 9.57 -6.36 1.71
CA SER A 71 9.81 -7.07 2.97
C SER A 71 8.52 -7.70 3.51
N TYR A 72 7.37 -7.02 3.37
CA TYR A 72 6.07 -7.56 3.74
C TYR A 72 5.63 -8.68 2.80
N ALA A 73 5.75 -8.49 1.48
CA ALA A 73 5.41 -9.52 0.50
C ALA A 73 6.26 -10.79 0.69
N TRP A 74 7.52 -10.65 1.09
CA TRP A 74 8.37 -11.79 1.43
C TRP A 74 7.90 -12.55 2.68
N GLN A 75 7.46 -11.84 3.72
CA GLN A 75 6.94 -12.46 4.94
C GLN A 75 5.59 -13.15 4.70
N GLU A 76 4.72 -12.50 3.93
CA GLU A 76 3.43 -13.02 3.50
C GLU A 76 3.55 -13.71 2.15
N GLN A 77 4.14 -14.91 2.13
CA GLN A 77 4.49 -15.65 0.90
C GLN A 77 3.34 -15.86 -0.11
N LYS A 78 2.08 -15.70 0.34
CA LYS A 78 0.90 -15.80 -0.53
C LYS A 78 0.54 -14.50 -1.24
N THR A 79 1.11 -13.36 -0.82
CA THR A 79 0.95 -12.05 -1.44
C THR A 79 1.22 -12.13 -2.93
N LYS A 80 0.26 -11.66 -3.74
CA LYS A 80 0.36 -11.67 -5.20
C LYS A 80 0.79 -10.33 -5.74
N PHE A 81 0.39 -9.26 -5.09
CA PHE A 81 0.62 -7.90 -5.55
C PHE A 81 1.02 -6.98 -4.40
N ILE A 82 1.80 -5.96 -4.73
CA ILE A 82 2.09 -4.82 -3.86
C ILE A 82 1.75 -3.54 -4.63
N CYS A 83 1.28 -2.52 -3.92
CA CYS A 83 0.90 -1.25 -4.50
C CYS A 83 1.45 -0.11 -3.65
N LEU A 84 2.27 0.75 -4.27
CA LEU A 84 2.53 2.08 -3.75
C LEU A 84 1.47 3.00 -4.39
N TYR A 85 0.60 3.58 -3.58
CA TYR A 85 -0.51 4.41 -4.03
C TYR A 85 -0.28 5.87 -3.63
N ALA A 86 -0.54 6.79 -4.54
CA ALA A 86 -0.63 8.22 -4.25
C ALA A 86 -1.74 8.84 -5.09
N SER A 87 -2.34 9.90 -4.57
CA SER A 87 -3.32 10.70 -5.29
C SER A 87 -3.15 12.17 -4.94
N ASP A 88 -3.39 13.04 -5.90
CA ASP A 88 -3.52 14.48 -5.71
C ASP A 88 -4.90 14.94 -6.23
N PHE A 89 -5.29 16.15 -5.87
CA PHE A 89 -6.48 16.78 -6.40
C PHE A 89 -6.16 17.42 -7.75
N ASP A 90 -7.08 17.29 -8.71
CA ASP A 90 -7.04 18.11 -9.91
C ASP A 90 -7.16 19.58 -9.50
N LYS A 91 -6.06 20.32 -9.57
CA LYS A 91 -6.08 21.78 -9.49
C LYS A 91 -6.84 22.26 -10.72
N LYS A 92 -8.14 22.53 -10.60
CA LYS A 92 -8.82 23.39 -11.58
C LYS A 92 -8.05 24.70 -11.60
N THR A 93 -7.26 24.91 -12.65
CA THR A 93 -6.63 26.17 -12.96
C THR A 93 -7.75 27.16 -13.24
N ASN A 94 -8.19 27.87 -12.19
CA ASN A 94 -8.81 29.16 -12.39
C ASN A 94 -7.69 30.08 -12.89
N SER A 95 -7.45 30.03 -14.20
CA SER A 95 -6.78 31.08 -14.94
C SER A 95 -7.63 32.34 -14.80
N SER A 96 -7.45 33.06 -13.70
CA SER A 96 -7.88 34.45 -13.61
C SER A 96 -6.97 35.26 -14.52
N LYS A 97 -7.60 35.76 -15.58
CA LYS A 97 -7.11 36.85 -16.43
C LYS A 97 -6.67 38.06 -15.61
#